data_AF-A0A0H3B0C1-F1
#
_entry.id   AF-A0A0H3B0C1-F1
#
_cell.length_a   1.000
_cell.length_b   1.000
_cell.length_c   1.000
_cell.angle_alpha   90.00
_cell.angle_beta   90.00
_cell.angle_gamma   90.00
#
_symmetry.space_group_name_H-M   'P 1'
#
loop_
_entity.id
_entity.type
_entity.pdbx_description
1 polymer ?
#
loop_
_entity_poly.entity_id
_entity_poly.type
_entity_poly.pdbx_seq_one_letter_code
_entity_poly.pdbx_strand_id
1 'polypeptide(L)' 'MPAIQGKIAPAFGEPGGGIQILPNMQERVNVEWLLKNNYIREVR' A
#
# COMPACT_ATOMS: atom_id res chain seq x y z
N MET A 1 -5.56 -6.05 -8.65
CA MET A 1 -4.26 -6.62 -8.25
C MET A 1 -4.40 -7.24 -6.86
N PRO A 2 -3.78 -8.40 -6.59
CA PRO A 2 -3.71 -8.95 -5.23
C PRO A 2 -3.04 -7.99 -4.25
N ALA A 3 -3.58 -7.86 -3.05
CA ALA A 3 -3.02 -6.99 -2.01
C ALA A 3 -3.15 -7.63 -0.63
N ILE A 4 -2.13 -7.43 0.20
CA ILE A 4 -2.15 -7.73 1.62
C ILE A 4 -2.73 -6.51 2.33
N GLN A 5 -3.74 -6.73 3.17
CA GLN A 5 -4.35 -5.68 3.97
C GLN A 5 -4.13 -5.98 5.45
N GLY A 6 -3.84 -4.95 6.23
CA GLY A 6 -3.61 -5.08 7.66
C GLY A 6 -3.89 -3.80 8.41
N LYS A 7 -4.19 -3.92 9.71
CA LYS A 7 -4.35 -2.76 10.59
C LYS A 7 -2.97 -2.26 11.00
N ILE A 8 -2.74 -0.95 10.85
CA ILE A 8 -1.50 -0.28 11.27
C ILE A 8 -1.43 -0.29 12.80
N ALA A 9 -0.31 -0.74 13.34
CA ALA A 9 -0.06 -0.73 14.78
C ALA A 9 0.21 0.70 15.30
N PRO A 10 -0.02 0.98 16.59
CA PRO A 10 0.40 2.24 17.21
C PRO A 10 1.92 2.42 17.12
N ALA A 11 2.38 3.62 16.77
CA ALA A 11 3.79 3.96 16.63
C ALA A 11 4.01 5.48 16.67
N PHE A 12 5.23 5.93 16.98
CA PHE A 12 5.61 7.36 16.96
C PHE A 12 4.74 8.27 17.86
N GLY A 13 4.17 7.75 18.94
CA GLY A 13 3.22 8.49 19.80
C GLY A 13 1.80 8.58 19.26
N GLU A 14 1.55 8.01 18.08
CA GLU A 14 0.25 8.02 17.41
C GLU A 14 -0.50 6.69 17.58
N PRO A 15 -1.84 6.71 17.63
CA PRO A 15 -2.66 5.52 17.91
C PRO A 15 -2.69 4.50 16.75
N GLY A 16 -2.24 4.87 15.55
CA GLY A 16 -2.33 4.02 14.36
C GLY A 16 -3.79 3.68 14.00
N GLY A 17 -4.04 2.42 13.67
CA GLY A 17 -5.39 1.89 13.47
C GLY A 17 -5.98 2.03 12.05
N GLY A 18 -5.31 2.77 11.16
CA GLY A 18 -5.62 2.79 9.74
C GLY A 18 -5.40 1.43 9.07
N ILE A 19 -5.95 1.25 7.86
CA ILE A 19 -5.67 0.07 7.04
C ILE A 19 -4.50 0.37 6.12
N GLN A 20 -3.46 -0.46 6.20
CA GLN A 20 -2.36 -0.48 5.26
C GLN A 20 -2.64 -1.49 4.16
N ILE A 21 -2.30 -1.11 2.93
CA ILE A 21 -2.38 -1.96 1.74
C ILE A 21 -0.97 -2.13 1.18
N LEU A 22 -0.54 -3.37 1.03
CA LEU A 22 0.72 -3.74 0.38
C LEU A 22 0.43 -4.56 -0.86
N PRO A 23 1.02 -4.25 -2.03
CA PRO A 23 0.93 -5.11 -3.20
C PRO A 23 1.45 -6.51 -2.89
N ASN A 24 0.65 -7.54 -3.18
CA ASN A 24 1.07 -8.93 -3.01
C ASN A 24 1.66 -9.47 -4.32
N MET A 25 2.89 -9.05 -4.60
CA MET A 25 3.63 -9.39 -5.83
C MET A 25 4.89 -10.18 -5.46
N GLN A 26 5.41 -10.98 -6.39
CA GLN A 26 6.62 -11.79 -6.17
C GLN A 26 7.85 -10.93 -5.84
N GLU A 27 7.94 -9.74 -6.45
CA GLU A 27 8.97 -8.75 -6.15
C GLU A 27 8.36 -7.54 -5.43
N ARG A 28 9.18 -6.88 -4.60
CA ARG A 28 8.77 -5.65 -3.93
C ARG A 28 8.64 -4.53 -4.96
N VAL A 29 7.43 -4.00 -5.09
CA VAL A 29 7.12 -2.86 -5.97
C VAL A 29 6.75 -1.62 -5.14
N ASN A 30 6.96 -0.43 -5.72
CA ASN A 30 6.60 0.85 -5.13
C ASN A 30 5.45 1.52 -5.91
N VAL A 31 4.96 2.65 -5.41
CA VAL A 31 3.84 3.39 -6.02
C VAL A 31 4.14 3.80 -7.46
N GLU A 32 5.36 4.27 -7.72
CA GLU A 32 5.81 4.69 -9.05
C GLU A 32 5.74 3.54 -10.08
N TRP A 33 6.20 2.35 -9.70
CA TRP A 33 6.12 1.17 -10.55
C TRP A 33 4.66 0.80 -10.85
N LEU A 34 3.77 0.88 -9.85
CA LEU A 34 2.35 0.57 -10.02
C LEU A 34 1.65 1.54 -10.98
N LEU A 35 2.01 2.83 -10.92
CA LEU A 35 1.52 3.85 -11.85
C LEU A 35 1.99 3.56 -13.28
N LYS A 36 3.30 3.36 -13.46
CA LYS A 36 3.90 3.07 -14.78
C LYS A 36 3.33 1.82 -15.45
N ASN A 37 2.94 0.83 -14.65
CA ASN A 37 2.38 -0.42 -15.13
C ASN A 37 0.84 -0.43 -15.11
N ASN A 38 0.18 0.72 -14.93
CA ASN A 38 -1.27 0.89 -14.98
C ASN A 38 -2.07 0.03 -13.98
N TYR A 39 -1.46 -0.36 -12.86
CA TYR A 39 -2.16 -1.07 -11.78
C TYR A 39 -3.01 -0.14 -10.93
N ILE A 40 -2.60 1.13 -10.82
CA ILE A 40 -3.31 2.20 -10.12
C ILE A 40 -3.26 3.47 -10.97
N ARG A 41 -4.10 4.44 -10.62
CA ARG A 41 -4.11 5.77 -11.25
C ARG A 41 -4.20 6.85 -10.19
N GLU A 42 -3.66 8.01 -10.51
CA GLU A 42 -3.97 9.22 -9.76
C GLU A 42 -5.46 9.58 -9.96
N VAL A 43 -6.10 10.03 -8.88
CA VAL A 43 -7.46 10.56 -8.90
C VAL A 43 -7.36 11.98 -8.34
N ARG A 44 -7.81 12.96 -9.13
CA ARG A 44 -7.89 14.37 -8.72
C ARG A 44 -9.23 14.67 -8.07
#